data_AF-A0A7X3Q3K1-F1
#
_entry.id   AF-A0A7X3Q3K1-F1
#
_cell.length_a   1.000
_cell.length_b   1.000
_cell.length_c   1.000
_cell.angle_alpha   90.00
_cell.angle_beta   90.00
_cell.angle_gamma   90.00
#
_symmetry.space_group_name_H-M   'P 1'
#
loop_
_entity.id
_entity.type
_entity.pdbx_description
1 polymer ?
#
loop_
_entity_poly.entity_id
_entity_poly.type
_entity_poly.pdbx_seq_one_letter_code
_entity_poly.pdbx_strand_id
1 'polypeptide(L)'
;MTDRYKSYWLPGLDNDDVDPDEVLHSAFVWLETEPYSGERLVVMNTLGMTENRPFLAEASASYTVISPKARRRIGTASGPGNAVLAIWPAHETLELAEVLARDGSLCVIPGSLDDMSPWIHRTSAHALWDIDSPDDDPLRLDEPVRSALDSIVAFDGHNNFLGAGGKEHAVRKLRAMIADGHRPDT
;
A
#
# COMPACT_ATOMS: atom_id res chain seq x y z
N MET A 1 -2.77 15.17 -15.35
CA MET A 1 -3.31 13.83 -15.04
C MET A 1 -4.59 14.06 -14.26
N THR A 2 -5.72 13.55 -14.74
CA THR A 2 -6.98 13.63 -14.00
C THR A 2 -6.93 12.55 -12.93
N ASP A 3 -6.84 12.92 -11.66
CA ASP A 3 -6.85 11.94 -10.57
C ASP A 3 -8.15 11.16 -10.63
N ARG A 4 -8.03 9.82 -10.73
CA ARG A 4 -9.16 8.90 -10.87
C ARG A 4 -9.99 8.78 -9.59
N TYR A 5 -9.45 9.26 -8.47
CA TYR A 5 -10.03 9.27 -7.13
C TYR A 5 -9.18 10.22 -6.26
N LYS A 6 -9.73 10.71 -5.15
CA LYS A 6 -8.94 11.38 -4.12
C LYS A 6 -8.14 10.35 -3.32
N SER A 7 -6.84 10.55 -3.19
CA SER A 7 -5.91 9.61 -2.59
C SER A 7 -5.48 10.10 -1.20
N TYR A 8 -5.55 9.20 -0.23
CA TYR A 8 -5.17 9.45 1.16
C TYR A 8 -4.37 8.29 1.71
N TRP A 9 -3.54 8.53 2.73
CA TRP A 9 -2.86 7.47 3.43
C TRP A 9 -2.66 7.77 4.91
N LEU A 10 -2.49 6.70 5.68
CA LEU A 10 -2.12 6.69 7.07
C LEU A 10 -0.93 5.74 7.26
N PRO A 11 -0.12 5.86 8.31
CA PRO A 11 1.03 4.97 8.55
C PRO A 11 0.66 3.51 8.61
N GLY A 12 1.62 2.67 8.23
CA GLY A 12 1.49 1.23 8.30
C GLY A 12 1.89 0.64 9.65
N LEU A 13 1.93 -0.69 9.68
CA LEU A 13 2.39 -1.48 10.84
C LEU A 13 3.89 -1.42 11.10
N ASP A 14 4.65 -0.83 10.17
CA ASP A 14 6.10 -0.66 10.21
C ASP A 14 6.54 0.61 10.96
N ASN A 15 5.59 1.44 11.39
CA ASN A 15 5.86 2.61 12.20
C ASN A 15 5.69 2.30 13.70
N ASP A 16 6.81 2.06 14.39
CA ASP A 16 6.85 1.74 15.83
C ASP A 16 6.39 2.90 16.74
N ASP A 17 6.35 4.13 16.21
CA ASP A 17 5.96 5.33 16.97
C ASP A 17 4.44 5.54 17.01
N VAL A 18 3.66 4.71 16.31
CA VAL A 18 2.22 4.88 16.15
C VAL A 18 1.47 3.61 16.58
N ASP A 19 0.48 3.76 17.47
CA ASP A 19 -0.40 2.64 17.82
C ASP A 19 -1.29 2.27 16.61
N PRO A 20 -1.22 1.03 16.09
CA PRO A 20 -2.04 0.65 14.94
C PRO A 20 -3.54 0.71 15.21
N ASP A 21 -4.00 0.63 16.46
CA ASP A 21 -5.43 0.79 16.78
C ASP A 21 -5.87 2.25 16.65
N GLU A 22 -4.99 3.22 16.94
CA GLU A 22 -5.25 4.65 16.70
C GLU A 22 -5.27 4.97 15.19
N VAL A 23 -4.39 4.33 14.40
CA VAL A 23 -4.43 4.41 12.93
C VAL A 23 -5.75 3.89 12.40
N LEU A 24 -6.16 2.70 12.84
CA LEU A 24 -7.42 2.10 12.42
C LEU A 24 -8.58 3.01 12.82
N HIS A 25 -8.58 3.57 14.03
CA HIS A 25 -9.62 4.49 14.48
C HIS A 25 -9.73 5.70 13.55
N SER A 26 -8.60 6.36 13.27
CA SER A 26 -8.52 7.50 12.35
C SER A 26 -9.02 7.15 10.95
N ALA A 27 -8.68 5.96 10.46
CA ALA A 27 -9.10 5.47 9.16
C ALA A 27 -10.63 5.27 9.07
N PHE A 28 -11.25 4.71 10.11
CA PHE A 28 -12.70 4.54 10.15
C PHE A 28 -13.44 5.86 10.35
N VAL A 29 -12.88 6.81 11.11
CA VAL A 29 -13.40 8.18 11.21
C VAL A 29 -13.34 8.88 9.84
N TRP A 30 -12.25 8.74 9.10
CA TRP A 30 -12.15 9.23 7.73
C TRP A 30 -13.21 8.58 6.84
N LEU A 31 -13.35 7.25 6.87
CA LEU A 31 -14.32 6.54 6.04
C LEU A 31 -15.76 7.00 6.32
N GLU A 32 -16.07 7.32 7.58
CA GLU A 32 -17.38 7.82 8.00
C GLU A 32 -17.63 9.29 7.61
N THR A 33 -16.58 10.09 7.45
CA THR A 33 -16.70 11.53 7.18
C THR A 33 -16.45 11.92 5.72
N GLU A 34 -15.73 11.09 4.96
CA GLU A 34 -15.40 11.36 3.57
C GLU A 34 -16.67 11.42 2.71
N PRO A 35 -16.87 12.50 1.92
CA PRO A 35 -17.99 12.61 1.00
C PRO A 35 -17.94 11.53 -0.08
N TYR A 36 -19.06 10.85 -0.32
CA TYR A 36 -19.18 9.77 -1.29
C TYR A 36 -20.53 9.81 -2.01
N SER A 37 -20.61 9.24 -3.20
CA SER A 37 -21.86 9.08 -3.96
C SER A 37 -22.28 7.61 -4.14
N GLY A 38 -21.36 6.67 -3.90
CA GLY A 38 -21.59 5.23 -3.96
C GLY A 38 -21.72 4.59 -2.57
N GLU A 39 -20.82 3.68 -2.26
CA GLU A 39 -20.75 2.93 -0.99
C GLU A 39 -19.48 3.25 -0.20
N ARG A 40 -19.50 2.94 1.10
CA ARG A 40 -18.31 2.87 1.96
C ARG A 40 -17.81 1.43 2.01
N LEU A 41 -16.59 1.21 1.56
CA LEU A 41 -16.02 -0.11 1.35
C LEU A 41 -14.76 -0.28 2.18
N VAL A 42 -14.59 -1.46 2.77
CA VAL A 42 -13.34 -1.87 3.39
C VAL A 42 -12.73 -2.97 2.52
N VAL A 43 -11.47 -2.80 2.12
CA VAL A 43 -10.78 -3.73 1.22
C VAL A 43 -9.57 -4.32 1.95
N MET A 44 -9.49 -5.65 1.96
CA MET A 44 -8.44 -6.40 2.66
C MET A 44 -7.95 -7.57 1.79
N ASN A 45 -6.75 -8.10 2.04
CA ASN A 45 -6.23 -9.25 1.28
C ASN A 45 -7.09 -10.51 1.44
N THR A 46 -7.60 -10.74 2.65
CA THR A 46 -8.48 -11.86 2.98
C THR A 46 -9.50 -11.43 4.02
N LEU A 47 -10.68 -12.07 4.03
CA LEU A 47 -11.70 -11.79 5.04
C LEU A 47 -11.25 -12.12 6.48
N GLY A 48 -10.34 -13.09 6.65
CA GLY A 48 -9.83 -13.47 7.98
C GLY A 48 -8.96 -12.40 8.63
N MET A 49 -8.56 -11.35 7.89
CA MET A 49 -7.80 -10.24 8.46
C MET A 49 -8.58 -9.44 9.48
N THR A 50 -9.91 -9.49 9.47
CA THR A 50 -10.73 -8.86 10.51
C THR A 50 -10.39 -9.39 11.90
N GLU A 51 -9.95 -10.65 12.01
CA GLU A 51 -9.57 -11.30 13.27
C GLU A 51 -8.16 -10.92 13.75
N ASN A 52 -7.37 -10.22 12.93
CA ASN A 52 -6.01 -9.82 13.31
C ASN A 52 -6.01 -8.89 14.52
N ARG A 53 -7.08 -8.09 14.70
CA ARG A 53 -7.24 -7.16 15.82
C ARG A 53 -8.71 -7.04 16.27
N PRO A 54 -9.00 -6.96 17.58
CA PRO A 54 -10.37 -6.82 18.08
C PRO A 54 -11.10 -5.59 17.53
N PHE A 55 -10.44 -4.43 17.52
CA PHE A 55 -11.03 -3.19 17.01
C PHE A 55 -11.38 -3.31 15.51
N LEU A 56 -10.53 -3.97 14.73
CA LEU A 56 -10.77 -4.14 13.30
C LEU A 56 -12.00 -5.02 13.03
N ALA A 57 -12.17 -6.10 13.79
CA ALA A 57 -13.36 -6.95 13.70
C ALA A 57 -14.65 -6.16 14.01
N GLU A 58 -14.64 -5.36 15.08
CA GLU A 58 -15.78 -4.54 15.49
C GLU A 58 -16.09 -3.44 14.46
N ALA A 59 -15.09 -2.66 14.07
CA ALA A 59 -15.28 -1.52 13.18
C ALA A 59 -15.70 -1.95 11.77
N SER A 60 -15.12 -3.02 11.23
CA SER A 60 -15.45 -3.51 9.88
C SER A 60 -16.83 -4.15 9.77
N ALA A 61 -17.47 -4.55 10.88
CA ALA A 61 -18.77 -5.23 10.88
C ALA A 61 -19.91 -4.36 10.32
N SER A 62 -19.74 -3.05 10.31
CA SER A 62 -20.73 -2.08 9.81
C SER A 62 -20.55 -1.73 8.32
N TYR A 63 -19.53 -2.27 7.65
CA TYR A 63 -19.17 -1.93 6.28
C TYR A 63 -19.17 -3.15 5.35
N THR A 64 -19.27 -2.89 4.05
CA THR A 64 -19.07 -3.91 3.02
C THR A 64 -17.58 -4.24 2.92
N VAL A 65 -17.19 -5.46 3.34
CA VAL A 65 -15.80 -5.93 3.28
C VAL A 65 -15.54 -6.74 2.01
N ILE A 66 -14.63 -6.26 1.18
CA ILE A 66 -14.25 -6.87 -0.10
C ILE A 66 -12.82 -7.42 0.00
N SER A 67 -12.61 -8.62 -0.54
CA SER A 67 -11.28 -9.24 -0.62
C SER A 67 -11.10 -9.94 -1.97
N PRO A 68 -9.95 -9.77 -2.66
CA PRO A 68 -9.71 -10.43 -3.94
C PRO A 68 -9.63 -11.96 -3.80
N LYS A 69 -9.23 -12.46 -2.62
CA LYS A 69 -9.07 -13.89 -2.34
C LYS A 69 -10.36 -14.58 -1.88
N ALA A 70 -11.47 -13.86 -1.74
CA ALA A 70 -12.72 -14.42 -1.24
C ALA A 70 -13.50 -15.11 -2.38
N ARG A 71 -13.80 -16.41 -2.24
CA ARG A 71 -14.65 -17.16 -3.19
C ARG A 71 -16.11 -16.68 -3.21
N ARG A 72 -16.57 -16.07 -2.12
CA ARG A 72 -17.85 -15.34 -2.01
C ARG A 72 -17.51 -13.88 -1.71
N ARG A 73 -17.93 -12.97 -2.58
CA ARG A 73 -17.92 -11.53 -2.25
C ARG A 73 -18.90 -11.31 -1.10
N ILE A 74 -18.44 -10.70 -0.01
CA ILE A 74 -19.35 -10.14 1.01
C ILE A 74 -19.68 -8.73 0.51
N GLY A 75 -20.87 -8.60 -0.11
CA GLY A 75 -21.34 -7.37 -0.77
C GLY A 75 -20.94 -7.23 -2.24
N THR A 76 -21.58 -6.29 -2.93
CA THR A 76 -21.32 -5.95 -4.33
C THR A 76 -21.26 -4.44 -4.44
N ALA A 77 -20.05 -3.88 -4.53
CA ALA A 77 -19.87 -2.47 -4.82
C ALA A 77 -20.57 -2.12 -6.13
N SER A 78 -21.56 -1.23 -6.05
CA SER A 78 -22.39 -0.85 -7.20
C SER A 78 -22.12 0.59 -7.59
N GLY A 79 -21.43 0.78 -8.71
CA GLY A 79 -21.25 2.10 -9.33
C GLY A 79 -19.99 2.86 -8.88
N PRO A 80 -19.72 4.01 -9.53
CA PRO A 80 -18.59 4.88 -9.24
C PRO A 80 -18.82 5.75 -7.98
N GLY A 81 -17.77 6.40 -7.49
CA GLY A 81 -17.85 7.37 -6.40
C GLY A 81 -17.89 6.76 -5.00
N ASN A 82 -17.28 5.58 -4.82
CA ASN A 82 -17.15 4.92 -3.53
C ASN A 82 -16.08 5.59 -2.66
N ALA A 83 -16.26 5.56 -1.34
CA ALA A 83 -15.20 5.81 -0.37
C ALA A 83 -14.62 4.46 0.05
N VAL A 84 -13.33 4.26 -0.21
CA VAL A 84 -12.66 2.96 -0.06
C VAL A 84 -11.55 3.08 0.97
N LEU A 85 -11.57 2.22 1.97
CA LEU A 85 -10.49 2.05 2.93
C LEU A 85 -9.77 0.71 2.65
N ALA A 86 -8.52 0.77 2.22
CA ALA A 86 -7.69 -0.42 2.02
C ALA A 86 -6.76 -0.62 3.22
N ILE A 87 -6.89 -1.78 3.89
CA ILE A 87 -6.16 -2.09 5.11
C ILE A 87 -5.13 -3.18 4.84
N TRP A 88 -3.86 -2.83 5.02
CA TRP A 88 -2.69 -3.66 4.77
C TRP A 88 -2.74 -4.37 3.42
N PRO A 89 -2.98 -3.63 2.31
CA PRO A 89 -3.16 -4.25 1.02
C PRO A 89 -1.83 -4.80 0.50
N ALA A 90 -1.89 -5.99 -0.10
CA ALA A 90 -0.91 -6.44 -1.06
C ALA A 90 -1.21 -5.84 -2.45
N HIS A 91 -0.30 -6.00 -3.40
CA HIS A 91 -0.42 -5.44 -4.75
C HIS A 91 -1.81 -5.65 -5.41
N GLU A 92 -2.30 -6.90 -5.49
CA GLU A 92 -3.60 -7.21 -6.09
C GLU A 92 -4.79 -6.55 -5.36
N THR A 93 -4.67 -6.38 -4.04
CA THR A 93 -5.71 -5.76 -3.20
C THR A 93 -5.74 -4.26 -3.39
N LEU A 94 -4.56 -3.65 -3.56
CA LEU A 94 -4.44 -2.23 -3.89
C LEU A 94 -5.05 -1.95 -5.27
N GLU A 95 -4.70 -2.75 -6.29
CA GLU A 95 -5.30 -2.61 -7.63
C GLU A 95 -6.83 -2.70 -7.58
N LEU A 96 -7.37 -3.66 -6.82
CA LEU A 96 -8.81 -3.78 -6.61
C LEU A 96 -9.40 -2.53 -5.93
N ALA A 97 -8.75 -2.03 -4.87
CA ALA A 97 -9.19 -0.83 -4.17
C ALA A 97 -9.22 0.40 -5.10
N GLU A 98 -8.22 0.56 -5.96
CA GLU A 98 -8.18 1.64 -6.96
C GLU A 98 -9.32 1.54 -7.98
N VAL A 99 -9.66 0.33 -8.42
CA VAL A 99 -10.80 0.11 -9.31
C VAL A 99 -12.11 0.50 -8.63
N LEU A 100 -12.28 0.13 -7.37
CA LEU A 100 -13.46 0.42 -6.57
C LEU A 100 -13.61 1.91 -6.24
N ALA A 101 -12.49 2.60 -6.02
CA ALA A 101 -12.47 4.01 -5.64
C ALA A 101 -12.72 4.97 -6.82
N ARG A 102 -12.86 4.48 -8.05
CA ARG A 102 -13.02 5.32 -9.24
C ARG A 102 -14.11 6.37 -9.06
N ASP A 103 -13.77 7.62 -9.38
CA ASP A 103 -14.57 8.84 -9.23
C ASP A 103 -14.97 9.16 -7.78
N GLY A 104 -14.33 8.53 -6.80
CA GLY A 104 -14.55 8.69 -5.36
C GLY A 104 -13.24 8.95 -4.62
N SER A 105 -13.01 8.21 -3.53
CA SER A 105 -11.88 8.41 -2.63
C SER A 105 -11.29 7.08 -2.14
N LEU A 106 -9.97 7.03 -1.97
CA LEU A 106 -9.22 5.87 -1.48
C LEU A 106 -8.27 6.31 -0.35
N CYS A 107 -8.43 5.69 0.83
CA CYS A 107 -7.45 5.75 1.91
C CYS A 107 -6.73 4.40 2.05
N VAL A 108 -5.42 4.43 2.21
CA VAL A 108 -4.60 3.23 2.39
C VAL A 108 -3.86 3.25 3.72
N ILE A 109 -3.89 2.11 4.42
CA ILE A 109 -3.02 1.81 5.57
C ILE A 109 -2.01 0.74 5.10
N PRO A 110 -0.72 1.04 4.94
CA PRO A 110 0.30 0.08 4.50
C PRO A 110 0.44 -1.11 5.46
N GLY A 111 0.68 -2.30 4.90
CA GLY A 111 1.19 -3.42 5.68
C GLY A 111 2.71 -3.34 5.84
N SER A 112 3.32 -4.22 6.62
CA SER A 112 4.77 -4.23 6.85
C SER A 112 5.62 -4.85 5.73
N LEU A 113 4.99 -5.35 4.66
CA LEU A 113 5.67 -6.18 3.65
C LEU A 113 5.81 -5.51 2.28
N ASP A 114 4.95 -4.54 1.96
CA ASP A 114 4.88 -3.93 0.63
C ASP A 114 5.18 -2.45 0.72
N ASP A 115 6.18 -1.99 -0.04
CA ASP A 115 6.53 -0.57 -0.15
C ASP A 115 5.42 0.19 -0.88
N MET A 116 4.76 1.10 -0.16
CA MET A 116 3.67 1.93 -0.67
C MET A 116 4.15 3.24 -1.30
N SER A 117 5.43 3.60 -1.18
CA SER A 117 6.00 4.84 -1.71
C SER A 117 5.70 5.05 -3.20
N PRO A 118 5.82 4.04 -4.09
CA PRO A 118 5.48 4.21 -5.50
C PRO A 118 4.01 4.62 -5.74
N TRP A 119 3.09 4.10 -4.94
CA TRP A 119 1.67 4.47 -5.04
C TRP A 119 1.42 5.87 -4.48
N ILE A 120 2.00 6.21 -3.34
CA ILE A 120 1.90 7.55 -2.72
C ILE A 120 2.39 8.61 -3.72
N HIS A 121 3.57 8.45 -4.31
CA HIS A 121 4.12 9.38 -5.29
C HIS A 121 3.27 9.46 -6.57
N ARG A 122 2.84 8.32 -7.11
CA ARG A 122 2.05 8.27 -8.36
C ARG A 122 0.70 8.97 -8.21
N THR A 123 0.09 8.87 -7.03
CA THR A 123 -1.26 9.38 -6.76
C THR A 123 -1.25 10.70 -6.00
N SER A 124 -0.07 11.22 -5.61
CA SER A 124 0.06 12.38 -4.72
C SER A 124 -0.81 12.25 -3.46
N ALA A 125 -0.82 11.05 -2.85
CA ALA A 125 -1.72 10.73 -1.74
C ALA A 125 -1.46 11.64 -0.53
N HIS A 126 -2.53 12.22 0.00
CA HIS A 126 -2.45 13.10 1.17
C HIS A 126 -2.37 12.30 2.47
N ALA A 127 -1.37 12.60 3.32
CA ALA A 127 -1.30 12.03 4.65
C ALA A 127 -2.46 12.57 5.51
N LEU A 128 -3.26 11.68 6.11
CA LEU A 128 -4.38 12.05 6.99
C LEU A 128 -3.98 12.25 8.46
N TRP A 129 -2.73 11.97 8.78
CA TRP A 129 -2.14 12.23 10.08
C TRP A 129 -1.07 13.30 9.90
N ASP A 130 -0.95 14.24 10.84
CA ASP A 130 0.24 15.09 11.01
C ASP A 130 1.43 14.23 11.44
N ILE A 131 1.86 13.39 10.52
CA ILE A 131 3.12 12.68 10.57
C ILE A 131 3.91 13.39 9.51
N ASP A 132 5.08 13.88 9.90
CA ASP A 132 6.05 14.39 8.96
C ASP A 132 6.06 13.42 7.79
N SER A 133 5.49 13.86 6.65
CA SER A 133 5.38 13.05 5.45
C SER A 133 6.76 12.44 5.27
N PRO A 134 6.91 11.10 5.20
CA PRO A 134 8.21 10.44 5.28
C PRO A 134 9.13 11.24 4.39
N ASP A 135 10.13 11.87 5.02
CA ASP A 135 10.84 13.02 4.47
C ASP A 135 11.03 12.84 2.97
N ASP A 136 10.75 13.88 2.20
CA ASP A 136 10.88 13.98 0.73
C ASP A 136 12.34 13.73 0.23
N ASP A 137 13.19 13.13 1.05
CA ASP A 137 14.48 12.59 0.66
C ASP A 137 14.43 11.05 0.75
N PRO A 138 13.86 10.37 -0.27
CA PRO A 138 13.94 8.93 -0.36
C PRO A 138 15.38 8.58 -0.69
N LEU A 139 16.27 8.52 0.31
CA LEU A 139 17.67 8.09 0.19
C LEU A 139 18.19 8.39 -1.21
N ARG A 140 18.28 9.66 -1.65
CA ARG A 140 18.34 10.01 -3.08
C ARG A 140 19.43 9.19 -3.78
N LEU A 141 19.02 8.05 -4.33
CA LEU A 141 19.98 7.05 -4.75
C LEU A 141 20.65 7.64 -5.96
N ASP A 142 21.97 7.61 -5.99
CA ASP A 142 22.69 8.00 -7.19
C ASP A 142 22.07 7.26 -8.38
N GLU A 143 21.86 7.96 -9.51
CA GLU A 143 21.21 7.40 -10.70
C GLU A 143 21.71 5.98 -11.08
N PRO A 144 23.02 5.68 -11.00
CA PRO A 144 23.53 4.33 -11.28
C PRO A 144 23.03 3.27 -10.30
N VAL A 145 22.88 3.62 -9.02
CA VAL A 145 22.40 2.74 -7.94
C VAL A 145 20.94 2.40 -8.15
N ARG A 146 20.11 3.42 -8.41
CA ARG A 146 18.67 3.24 -8.70
C ARG A 146 18.46 2.37 -9.93
N SER A 147 19.13 2.69 -11.04
CA SER A 147 19.02 1.92 -12.29
C SER A 147 19.46 0.46 -12.13
N ALA A 148 20.46 0.20 -11.29
CA ALA A 148 20.90 -1.15 -11.00
C ALA A 148 19.85 -1.94 -10.20
N LEU A 149 19.23 -1.33 -9.18
CA LEU A 149 18.17 -1.96 -8.37
C LEU A 149 16.92 -2.24 -9.19
N ASP A 150 16.46 -1.28 -10.00
CA ASP A 150 15.31 -1.48 -10.91
C ASP A 150 15.53 -2.67 -11.85
N SER A 151 16.76 -2.79 -12.37
CA SER A 151 17.13 -3.92 -13.22
C SER A 151 17.18 -5.26 -12.48
N ILE A 152 17.49 -5.28 -11.18
CA ILE A 152 17.48 -6.49 -10.36
C ILE A 152 16.03 -6.93 -10.13
N VAL A 153 15.16 -5.99 -9.77
CA VAL A 153 13.72 -6.23 -9.53
C VAL A 153 13.04 -6.69 -10.83
N ALA A 154 13.29 -6.03 -11.95
CA ALA A 154 12.71 -6.40 -13.24
C ALA A 154 13.13 -7.80 -13.72
N PHE A 155 14.34 -8.25 -13.36
CA PHE A 155 14.87 -9.53 -13.83
C PHE A 155 14.28 -10.74 -13.09
N ASP A 156 14.13 -10.68 -11.76
CA ASP A 156 13.62 -11.82 -10.98
C ASP A 156 12.93 -11.46 -9.65
N GLY A 157 12.64 -10.17 -9.42
CA GLY A 157 12.02 -9.68 -8.17
C GLY A 157 10.65 -10.31 -7.90
N HIS A 158 9.85 -10.54 -8.94
CA HIS A 158 8.54 -11.19 -8.82
C HIS A 158 8.61 -12.68 -8.45
N ASN A 159 9.79 -13.32 -8.52
CA ASN A 159 9.97 -14.74 -8.18
C ASN A 159 10.72 -14.93 -6.86
N ASN A 160 10.81 -13.90 -6.02
CA ASN A 160 11.57 -13.93 -4.76
C ASN A 160 13.04 -14.38 -4.94
N PHE A 161 13.63 -14.17 -6.13
CA PHE A 161 14.99 -14.60 -6.45
C PHE A 161 15.26 -16.11 -6.23
N LEU A 162 14.22 -16.95 -6.31
CA LEU A 162 14.30 -18.39 -6.03
C LEU A 162 15.02 -19.17 -7.14
N GLY A 163 15.19 -18.57 -8.32
CA GLY A 163 15.96 -19.13 -9.43
C GLY A 163 17.46 -18.86 -9.28
N ALA A 164 18.29 -19.86 -9.65
CA ALA A 164 19.74 -19.71 -9.62
C ALA A 164 20.25 -18.51 -10.46
N GLY A 165 19.58 -18.21 -11.58
CA GLY A 165 19.96 -17.11 -12.47
C GLY A 165 19.66 -15.71 -11.91
N GLY A 166 18.51 -15.51 -11.26
CA GLY A 166 18.12 -14.20 -10.71
C GLY A 166 18.98 -13.80 -9.50
N LYS A 167 19.26 -14.75 -8.61
CA LYS A 167 20.18 -14.54 -7.49
C LYS A 167 21.60 -14.20 -7.96
N GLU A 168 22.13 -14.93 -8.95
CA GLU A 168 23.45 -14.64 -9.52
C GLU A 168 23.51 -13.28 -10.22
N HIS A 169 22.44 -12.89 -10.91
CA HIS A 169 22.32 -11.58 -11.54
C HIS A 169 22.33 -10.45 -10.51
N ALA A 170 21.52 -10.58 -9.45
CA ALA A 170 21.45 -9.62 -8.35
C ALA A 170 22.81 -9.45 -7.65
N VAL A 171 23.45 -10.56 -7.28
CA VAL A 171 24.78 -10.55 -6.63
C VAL A 171 25.83 -9.88 -7.52
N ARG A 172 25.80 -10.13 -8.84
CA ARG A 172 26.76 -9.53 -9.77
C ARG A 172 26.60 -8.01 -9.87
N LYS A 173 25.35 -7.53 -9.96
CA LYS A 173 25.06 -6.10 -10.02
C LYS A 173 25.42 -5.39 -8.72
N LEU A 174 25.09 -5.96 -7.57
CA LEU A 174 25.47 -5.41 -6.26
C LEU A 174 27.00 -5.35 -6.09
N ARG A 175 27.73 -6.36 -6.55
CA ARG A 175 29.21 -6.35 -6.53
C ARG A 175 29.80 -5.27 -7.44
N ALA A 176 29.21 -5.05 -8.61
CA ALA A 176 29.64 -3.97 -9.51
C ALA A 176 29.43 -2.59 -8.86
N MET A 177 28.27 -2.37 -8.23
CA MET A 177 27.98 -1.12 -7.51
C MET A 177 28.99 -0.84 -6.39
N ILE A 178 29.36 -1.86 -5.61
CA ILE A 178 30.38 -1.74 -4.56
C ILE A 178 31.77 -1.46 -5.14
N ALA A 179 32.11 -2.07 -6.28
CA ALA A 179 33.38 -1.83 -6.97
C ALA A 179 33.47 -0.41 -7.55
N ASP A 180 32.35 0.15 -7.97
CA ASP A 180 32.21 1.52 -8.50
C ASP A 180 32.12 2.59 -7.39
N GLY A 181 32.21 2.19 -6.12
CA GLY A 181 32.28 3.10 -4.97
C GLY A 181 30.94 3.40 -4.30
N HIS A 182 29.83 2.86 -4.80
CA HIS A 182 28.50 3.02 -4.21
C HIS A 182 28.27 1.96 -3.13
N ARG A 183 28.81 2.19 -1.93
CA ARG A 183 28.63 1.31 -0.78
C ARG A 183 27.38 1.72 0.01
N PRO A 184 26.57 0.76 0.48
CA PRO A 184 25.54 1.09 1.47
C PRO A 184 26.23 1.59 2.76
N ASP A 185 25.68 2.64 3.36
CA ASP A 185 26.14 3.16 4.64
C ASP A 185 26.05 2.04 5.71
N THR A 186 27.11 1.89 6.50
CA THR A 186 27.22 0.90 7.59
C THR A 186 26.63 1.41 8.88
#